data_AF-A0A380FHS2-F1
#
_entry.id   AF-A0A380FHS2-F1
#
_cell.length_a   1.000
_cell.length_b   1.000
_cell.length_c   1.000
_cell.angle_alpha   90.00
_cell.angle_beta   90.00
_cell.angle_gamma   90.00
#
_symmetry.space_group_name_H-M   'P 1'
#
loop_
_entity.id
_entity.type
_entity.pdbx_description
1 polymer ?
#
loop_
_entity_poly.entity_id
_entity_poly.type
_entity_poly.pdbx_seq_one_letter_code
_entity_poly.pdbx_strand_id
1 'polypeptide(L)'
;MLGLNIEQYIILLKHLKQAAKTHQPFLPVHLPLQDEMLHSIQTTFTDFYFRETLIDDSYIVNHHLERDRTEVTDARNKALIERRFNRES
;
A
#
# COMPACT_ATOMS: atom_id res chain seq x y z
N MET A 1 -11.72 -15.67 -6.98
CA MET A 1 -11.05 -16.08 -5.73
C MET A 1 -9.72 -15.33 -5.66
N LEU A 2 -9.26 -14.85 -4.50
CA LEU A 2 -8.13 -13.90 -4.38
C LEU A 2 -6.71 -14.52 -4.55
N GLY A 3 -6.59 -15.82 -4.84
CA GLY A 3 -5.30 -16.49 -5.03
C GLY A 3 -4.43 -16.59 -3.77
N LEU A 4 -5.02 -16.42 -2.59
CA LEU A 4 -4.36 -16.44 -1.28
C LEU A 4 -4.70 -17.73 -0.52
N ASN A 5 -3.71 -18.30 0.15
CA ASN A 5 -3.92 -19.26 1.22
C ASN A 5 -4.44 -18.52 2.46
N ILE A 6 -5.75 -18.58 2.68
CA ILE A 6 -6.43 -17.82 3.73
C ILE A 6 -5.95 -18.20 5.13
N GLU A 7 -5.68 -19.48 5.39
CA GLU A 7 -5.23 -19.94 6.71
C GLU A 7 -3.85 -19.38 7.05
N GLN A 8 -2.90 -19.51 6.11
CA GLN A 8 -1.56 -18.94 6.27
C GLN A 8 -1.61 -17.42 6.35
N TYR A 9 -2.52 -16.77 5.61
CA TYR A 9 -2.68 -15.33 5.65
C TYR A 9 -3.16 -14.85 7.03
N ILE A 10 -4.12 -15.55 7.65
CA ILE A 10 -4.58 -15.25 9.01
C ILE A 10 -3.44 -15.42 10.02
N ILE A 11 -2.60 -16.44 9.87
CA ILE A 11 -1.42 -16.66 10.72
C ILE A 11 -0.43 -15.49 10.58
N LEU A 12 -0.12 -15.09 9.34
CA LEU A 12 0.74 -13.95 9.04
C LEU A 12 0.22 -12.66 9.70
N LEU A 13 -1.08 -12.37 9.58
CA LEU A 13 -1.69 -11.18 10.18
C LEU A 13 -1.59 -11.18 11.70
N LYS A 14 -1.76 -12.33 12.36
CA LYS A 14 -1.58 -12.45 13.81
C LYS A 14 -0.14 -12.16 14.23
N HIS A 15 0.84 -12.69 13.48
CA HIS A 15 2.25 -12.43 13.71
C HIS A 15 2.58 -10.94 13.56
N LEU A 16 2.17 -10.32 12.46
CA LEU A 16 2.38 -8.88 12.19
C LEU A 16 1.74 -7.99 13.27
N LYS A 17 0.53 -8.33 13.71
CA LYS A 17 -0.14 -7.62 14.80
C LYS A 17 0.65 -7.72 16.11
N GLN A 18 1.23 -8.87 16.41
CA GLN A 18 2.04 -9.05 17.61
C GLN A 18 3.36 -8.28 17.51
N ALA A 19 4.06 -8.36 16.37
CA ALA A 19 5.28 -7.60 16.11
C ALA A 19 5.06 -6.08 16.26
N ALA A 20 3.93 -5.57 15.74
CA ALA A 20 3.56 -4.17 15.90
C ALA A 20 3.33 -3.79 17.37
N LYS A 21 2.67 -4.64 18.15
CA LYS A 21 2.46 -4.41 19.61
C LYS A 21 3.76 -4.40 20.39
N THR A 22 4.73 -5.22 19.99
CA THR A 22 6.04 -5.31 20.64
C THR A 22 7.07 -4.35 20.05
N HIS A 23 6.65 -3.41 19.20
CA HIS A 23 7.50 -2.39 18.56
C HIS A 23 8.70 -3.01 17.82
N GLN A 24 8.51 -4.19 17.23
CA GLN A 24 9.53 -4.77 16.38
C GLN A 24 9.68 -3.95 15.09
N PRO A 25 10.91 -3.80 14.56
CA PRO A 25 11.13 -3.18 13.27
C PRO A 25 10.32 -3.88 12.17
N PHE A 26 9.83 -3.10 11.21
CA PHE A 26 9.18 -3.66 10.03
C PHE A 26 10.18 -4.50 9.22
N LEU A 27 9.73 -5.64 8.73
CA LEU A 27 10.45 -6.49 7.79
C LEU A 27 9.52 -6.84 6.62
N PRO A 28 10.02 -6.88 5.37
CA PRO A 28 9.24 -7.35 4.24
C PRO A 28 8.68 -8.75 4.50
N VAL A 29 7.46 -8.99 4.05
CA VAL A 29 6.79 -10.29 4.21
C VAL A 29 6.25 -10.80 2.89
N HIS A 30 6.34 -12.11 2.70
CA HIS A 30 5.67 -12.78 1.59
C HIS A 30 4.19 -12.91 1.89
N LEU A 31 3.36 -12.54 0.91
CA LEU A 31 1.97 -12.96 0.93
C LEU A 31 1.91 -14.46 0.65
N PRO A 32 1.14 -15.23 1.43
CA PRO A 32 0.98 -16.67 1.22
C PRO A 32 0.02 -16.89 0.06
N LEU A 33 0.54 -16.79 -1.15
CA LEU A 33 -0.19 -17.06 -2.39
C LEU A 33 -0.40 -18.56 -2.56
N GLN A 34 -1.46 -18.93 -3.27
CA GLN A 34 -1.59 -20.28 -3.81
C GLN A 34 -0.57 -20.49 -4.93
N ASP A 35 -0.12 -21.72 -5.11
CA ASP A 35 0.93 -22.05 -6.09
C ASP A 35 0.52 -21.65 -7.51
N GLU A 36 -0.76 -21.83 -7.87
CA GLU A 36 -1.27 -21.43 -9.19
C GLU A 36 -1.19 -19.91 -9.39
N MET A 37 -1.43 -19.13 -8.34
CA MET A 37 -1.35 -17.68 -8.38
C MET A 37 0.10 -17.21 -8.51
N LEU A 38 1.00 -17.79 -7.72
CA LEU A 38 2.43 -17.48 -7.81
C LEU A 38 2.98 -17.80 -9.21
N HIS A 39 2.61 -18.97 -9.75
CA HIS A 39 3.00 -19.36 -11.10
C HIS A 39 2.45 -18.41 -12.16
N SER A 40 1.19 -17.98 -12.03
CA SER A 40 0.58 -17.01 -12.95
C SER A 40 1.30 -15.66 -12.93
N ILE A 41 1.71 -15.18 -11.75
CA ILE A 41 2.46 -13.93 -11.63
C ILE A 41 3.84 -14.07 -12.28
N GLN A 42 4.58 -15.14 -11.97
CA GLN A 42 5.93 -15.36 -12.49
C GLN A 42 5.97 -15.54 -14.03
N THR A 43 4.92 -16.12 -14.60
CA THR A 43 4.80 -16.31 -16.05
C THR A 43 4.37 -15.02 -16.75
N THR A 44 3.54 -14.19 -16.11
CA THR A 44 3.04 -12.93 -16.69
C THR A 44 4.06 -11.79 -16.56
N PHE A 45 4.77 -11.74 -15.43
CA PHE A 45 5.72 -10.69 -15.09
C PHE A 45 7.09 -11.34 -14.85
N THR A 46 7.90 -11.41 -15.91
CA THR A 46 9.20 -12.11 -15.89
C THR A 46 10.25 -11.41 -15.01
N ASP A 47 10.04 -10.14 -14.71
CA ASP A 47 10.82 -9.32 -13.80
C ASP A 47 10.28 -9.35 -12.36
N PHE A 48 9.27 -10.16 -12.07
CA PHE A 48 8.75 -10.32 -10.73
C PHE A 48 9.77 -11.04 -9.85
N TYR A 49 10.26 -10.34 -8.82
CA TYR A 49 11.05 -10.92 -7.75
C TYR A 49 10.61 -10.33 -6.41
N PHE A 50 10.72 -11.14 -5.36
CA PHE A 50 10.54 -10.66 -4.01
C PHE A 50 11.82 -9.96 -3.54
N ARG A 51 11.67 -8.78 -2.94
CA ARG A 51 12.78 -8.03 -2.35
C ARG A 51 12.79 -8.22 -0.84
N GLU A 52 13.80 -8.94 -0.35
CA GLU A 52 13.98 -9.19 1.09
C GLU A 52 14.48 -7.95 1.85
N THR A 53 15.07 -6.99 1.15
CA THR A 53 15.60 -5.76 1.75
C THR A 53 14.52 -4.70 1.89
N LEU A 54 14.56 -3.95 3.00
CA LEU A 54 13.77 -2.73 3.15
C LEU A 54 14.07 -1.74 2.03
N ILE A 55 13.03 -1.08 1.52
CA ILE A 55 13.18 0.03 0.57
C ILE A 55 13.43 1.29 1.41
N ASP A 56 14.59 1.89 1.22
CA ASP A 56 15.05 3.12 1.86
C ASP A 56 14.93 4.36 0.94
N ASP A 57 14.38 4.19 -0.27
CA ASP A 57 14.11 5.27 -1.19
C ASP A 57 13.18 6.31 -0.54
N SER A 58 13.71 7.53 -0.35
CA SER A 58 13.00 8.65 0.28
C SER A 58 11.67 8.92 -0.40
N TYR A 59 11.57 8.79 -1.73
CA TYR A 59 10.32 9.04 -2.43
C TYR A 59 9.25 8.00 -2.09
N ILE A 60 9.64 6.75 -1.84
CA ILE A 60 8.72 5.67 -1.48
C ILE A 60 8.33 5.79 0.01
N VAL A 61 9.30 6.05 0.89
CA VAL A 61 9.08 6.19 2.34
C VAL A 61 8.29 7.46 2.67
N ASN A 62 8.69 8.59 2.07
CA ASN A 62 8.11 9.90 2.26
C ASN A 62 7.08 10.25 1.18
N HIS A 63 6.53 9.27 0.45
CA HIS A 63 5.58 9.53 -0.62
C HIS A 63 4.43 10.44 -0.18
N HIS A 64 3.96 10.31 1.06
CA HIS A 64 2.92 11.15 1.63
C HIS A 64 3.31 12.64 1.80
N LEU A 65 4.61 12.95 1.93
CA LEU A 65 5.18 14.30 2.01
C LEU A 65 5.63 14.82 0.64
N GLU A 66 6.22 13.95 -0.16
CA GLU A 66 6.89 14.31 -1.43
C GLU A 66 5.96 14.19 -2.65
N ARG A 67 4.77 13.57 -2.50
CA ARG A 67 3.80 13.50 -3.58
C ARG A 67 3.34 14.90 -3.97
N ASP A 68 3.25 15.16 -5.27
CA ASP A 68 2.61 16.36 -5.79
C ASP A 68 1.13 16.42 -5.37
N ARG A 69 0.77 17.48 -4.65
CA ARG A 69 -0.59 17.71 -4.12
C ARG A 69 -1.33 18.82 -4.85
N THR A 70 -0.84 19.25 -6.02
CA THR A 70 -1.43 20.35 -6.80
C THR A 70 -2.90 20.09 -7.09
N GLU A 71 -3.24 18.93 -7.66
CA GLU A 71 -4.64 18.58 -7.98
C GLU A 71 -5.57 18.59 -6.77
N VAL A 72 -5.10 18.09 -5.62
CA VAL A 72 -5.90 18.05 -4.37
C VAL A 72 -6.13 19.47 -3.85
N THR A 73 -5.13 20.33 -3.97
CA THR A 73 -5.20 21.73 -3.53
C THR A 73 -6.14 22.53 -4.43
N ASP A 74 -6.07 22.32 -5.74
CA ASP A 74 -6.94 22.97 -6.72
C ASP A 74 -8.39 22.54 -6.56
N ALA A 75 -8.65 21.25 -6.38
CA ALA A 75 -9.99 20.74 -6.10
C ALA A 75 -10.57 21.34 -4.80
N ARG A 76 -9.75 21.47 -3.76
CA ARG A 76 -10.15 22.13 -2.50
C ARG A 76 -10.49 23.60 -2.72
N ASN A 77 -9.67 24.33 -3.48
CA ASN A 77 -9.91 25.75 -3.76
C ASN A 77 -11.20 25.94 -4.56
N LYS A 78 -11.42 25.10 -5.58
CA LYS A 78 -12.67 25.12 -6.36
C LYS A 78 -13.89 24.89 -5.48
N ALA A 79 -13.86 23.88 -4.61
CA ALA A 79 -14.96 23.59 -3.69
C ALA A 79 -15.21 24.73 -2.67
N LEU A 80 -14.17 25.44 -2.21
CA LEU A 80 -14.31 26.60 -1.34
C LEU A 80 -14.97 27.78 -2.08
N ILE A 81 -14.61 27.99 -3.34
CA ILE A 81 -15.19 29.03 -4.20
C ILE A 81 -16.68 28.73 -4.43
N GLU A 82 -17.02 27.51 -4.85
CA GLU A 82 -18.41 27.07 -5.04
C GLU A 82 -19.25 27.22 -3.77
N ARG A 83 -18.69 26.90 -2.60
CA ARG A 83 -19.36 27.10 -1.30
C ARG A 83 -19.62 28.56 -0.97
N ARG A 84 -18.74 29.50 -1.38
CA ARG A 84 -18.97 30.94 -1.18
C ARG A 84 -20.09 31.43 -2.10
N PHE A 85 -20.04 31.07 -3.38
CA PHE A 85 -21.09 31.42 -4.34
C PHE A 85 -22.48 30.91 -3.91
N ASN A 86 -22.57 29.68 -3.40
CA ASN A 86 -23.83 29.10 -2.93
C ASN A 86 -24.33 29.69 -1.58
N ARG A 87 -23.53 30.49 -0.88
CA ARG A 87 -23.94 31.17 0.37
C ARG A 87 -24.33 32.64 0.14
N GLU A 88 -23.88 33.22 -0.97
CA GLU A 88 -24.16 34.62 -1.36
C GLU A 88 -25.29 34.74 -2.39
N SER A 89 -25.81 33.60 -2.88
CA SER A 89 -27.03 33.49 -3.70
C SER A 89 -28.23 33.13 -2.83
#